data_AF-A0A9P3EMS0-F1
#
_entry.id   AF-A0A9P3EMS0-F1
#
_cell.length_a   1.000
_cell.length_b   1.000
_cell.length_c   1.000
_cell.angle_alpha   90.00
_cell.angle_beta   90.00
_cell.angle_gamma   90.00
#
_symmetry.space_group_name_H-M   'P 1'
#
loop_
_entity.id
_entity.type
_entity.pdbx_description
1 polymer ?
#
loop_
_entity_poly.entity_id
_entity_poly.type
_entity_poly.pdbx_seq_one_letter_code
_entity_poly.pdbx_strand_id
1 'polypeptide(L)'
;MTDLLPHPDPEVDAFEQALLRSLEQARSGEAGRVSTPADIAARKRGRPVGSRKTAPKVQTAIRFDPEVIAALKATGKGWQTRVNDVMREWVATHAA
;
A
#
# COMPACT_ATOMS: atom_id res chain seq x y z
N MET A 1 -22.53 38.32 39.88
CA MET A 1 -22.86 36.89 39.78
C MET A 1 -23.00 36.60 38.30
N THR A 2 -21.87 36.39 37.62
CA THR A 2 -21.83 36.32 36.16
C THR A 2 -21.09 35.04 35.77
N ASP A 3 -21.90 34.11 35.28
CA ASP A 3 -21.60 33.01 34.37
C ASP A 3 -20.25 32.28 34.52
N LEU A 4 -20.29 31.20 35.31
CA LEU A 4 -19.40 30.06 35.18
C LEU A 4 -20.02 29.10 34.14
N LEU A 5 -19.92 29.44 32.85
CA LEU A 5 -20.00 28.39 31.83
C LEU A 5 -18.71 27.56 31.96
N PRO A 6 -18.79 26.22 32.03
CA PRO A 6 -17.58 25.41 31.99
C PRO A 6 -16.88 25.72 30.66
N HIS A 7 -15.75 26.40 30.72
CA HIS A 7 -14.88 26.50 29.56
C HIS A 7 -14.48 25.05 29.25
N PRO A 8 -14.89 24.48 28.10
CA PRO A 8 -14.39 23.18 27.69
C PRO A 8 -12.87 23.18 27.80
N ASP A 9 -12.31 22.03 28.19
CA ASP A 9 -10.86 21.86 28.27
C ASP A 9 -10.22 22.41 26.97
N PRO A 10 -9.14 23.21 27.03
CA PRO A 10 -8.49 23.74 25.83
C PRO A 10 -8.13 22.65 24.80
N GLU A 11 -7.95 21.40 25.24
CA GLU A 11 -7.78 20.25 24.35
C GLU A 11 -9.06 19.89 23.57
N VAL A 12 -10.22 19.97 24.21
CA VAL A 12 -11.54 19.71 23.60
C VAL A 12 -11.90 20.81 22.61
N ASP A 13 -11.59 22.08 22.91
CA ASP A 13 -11.79 23.19 21.97
C ASP A 13 -10.91 23.07 20.72
N ALA A 14 -9.64 22.70 20.90
CA ALA A 14 -8.73 22.46 19.78
C ALA A 14 -9.22 21.31 18.90
N PHE A 15 -9.77 20.25 19.50
CA PHE A 15 -10.38 19.14 18.79
C PHE A 15 -11.64 19.55 18.03
N GLU A 16 -12.54 20.32 18.65
CA GLU A 16 -13.76 20.81 18.00
C GLU A 16 -13.43 21.69 16.79
N GLN A 17 -12.47 22.61 16.92
CA GLN A 17 -12.04 23.44 15.80
C GLN A 17 -11.39 22.62 14.68
N ALA A 18 -10.61 21.59 15.01
CA ALA A 18 -10.04 20.69 14.03
C ALA A 18 -11.13 19.89 13.29
N LEU A 19 -12.16 19.42 14.00
CA LEU A 19 -13.28 18.67 13.45
C LEU A 19 -14.13 19.53 12.49
N LEU A 20 -14.49 20.75 12.92
CA LEU A 20 -15.27 21.68 12.10
C LEU A 20 -14.52 22.06 10.82
N ARG A 21 -13.20 22.27 10.91
CA ARG A 21 -12.35 22.52 9.73
C ARG A 21 -12.38 21.34 8.75
N SER A 22 -12.32 20.10 9.25
CA SER A 22 -12.39 18.91 8.41
C SER A 22 -13.76 18.76 7.72
N LEU A 23 -14.85 19.09 8.41
CA LEU A 23 -16.21 19.06 7.85
C LEU A 23 -16.42 20.15 6.77
N GLU A 24 -15.91 21.35 7.01
CA GLU A 24 -15.94 22.45 6.03
C GLU A 24 -15.17 22.08 4.77
N GLN A 25 -13.97 21.51 4.92
CA GLN A 25 -13.15 20.98 3.82
C GLN A 25 -13.85 19.85 3.04
N ALA A 26 -14.56 18.96 3.74
CA ALA A 26 -15.36 17.91 3.11
C ALA A 26 -16.55 18.48 2.32
N ARG A 27 -17.17 19.56 2.82
CA ARG A 27 -18.27 20.25 2.14
C ARG A 27 -17.80 21.09 0.96
N SER A 28 -16.62 21.70 1.03
CA SER A 28 -16.03 22.52 -0.03
C SER A 28 -15.32 21.71 -1.12
N GLY A 29 -15.06 20.42 -0.88
CA GLY A 29 -14.38 19.52 -1.82
C GLY A 29 -12.85 19.64 -1.82
N GLU A 30 -12.27 20.41 -0.91
CA GLU A 30 -10.82 20.64 -0.80
C GLU A 30 -10.27 20.17 0.56
N ALA A 31 -10.05 18.86 0.68
CA ALA A 31 -8.79 18.25 1.16
C ALA A 31 -8.99 16.75 1.43
N GLY A 32 -8.10 15.91 0.86
CA GLY A 32 -7.91 14.54 1.34
C GLY A 32 -8.82 13.45 0.75
N ARG A 33 -8.94 13.38 -0.58
CA ARG A 33 -9.26 12.14 -1.33
C ARG A 33 -10.53 11.39 -0.87
N VAL A 34 -11.60 12.11 -0.51
CA VAL A 34 -12.93 11.48 -0.49
C VAL A 34 -13.27 11.15 -1.93
N SER A 35 -13.21 9.86 -2.27
CA SER A 35 -13.61 9.44 -3.61
C SER A 35 -15.11 9.64 -3.69
N THR A 36 -15.58 10.49 -4.61
CA THR A 36 -17.02 10.69 -4.76
C THR A 36 -17.69 9.35 -5.11
N PRO A 37 -18.99 9.15 -4.83
CA PRO A 37 -19.70 7.96 -5.29
C PRO A 37 -19.54 7.71 -6.81
N ALA A 38 -19.47 8.79 -7.59
CA ALA A 38 -19.16 8.75 -9.02
C ALA A 38 -17.73 8.26 -9.31
N ASP A 39 -16.73 8.71 -8.55
CA ASP A 39 -15.34 8.25 -8.68
C ASP A 39 -15.18 6.77 -8.30
N ILE A 40 -15.91 6.30 -7.29
CA ILE A 40 -15.92 4.90 -6.88
C ILE A 40 -16.57 4.04 -7.97
N ALA A 41 -17.67 4.51 -8.56
CA ALA A 41 -18.33 3.84 -9.68
C ALA A 41 -17.47 3.85 -10.97
N ALA A 42 -16.70 4.92 -11.21
CA ALA A 42 -15.80 5.05 -12.35
C ALA A 42 -14.53 4.20 -12.22
N ARG A 43 -14.14 3.80 -11.00
CA ARG A 43 -13.03 2.86 -10.77
C ARG A 43 -13.45 1.46 -11.19
N LYS A 44 -13.11 1.09 -12.43
CA LYS A 44 -13.18 -0.31 -12.89
C LYS A 44 -12.39 -1.21 -11.91
N ARG A 45 -13.01 -2.31 -11.46
CA ARG A 45 -12.42 -3.27 -10.53
C ARG A 45 -11.05 -3.74 -11.03
N GLY A 46 -9.99 -3.47 -10.27
CA GLY A 46 -8.64 -3.96 -10.55
C GLY A 46 -7.56 -2.88 -10.55
N ARG A 47 -6.30 -3.33 -10.64
CA ARG A 47 -5.13 -2.45 -10.75
C ARG A 47 -5.25 -1.58 -12.02
N PRO A 48 -4.85 -0.30 -12.00
CA PRO A 48 -4.93 0.59 -13.16
C PRO A 48 -4.44 -0.08 -14.44
N VAL A 49 -5.22 0.08 -15.52
CA VAL A 49 -4.89 -0.41 -16.86
C VAL A 49 -3.55 0.22 -17.27
N GLY A 50 -2.56 -0.60 -17.64
CA GLY A 50 -1.18 -0.17 -17.94
C GLY A 50 -0.15 -0.45 -16.85
N SER A 51 -0.57 -0.92 -15.66
CA SER A 51 0.35 -1.30 -14.57
C SER A 51 1.06 -2.66 -14.75
N ARG A 52 0.76 -3.39 -15.83
CA ARG A 52 1.43 -4.66 -16.15
C ARG A 52 2.77 -4.33 -16.82
N LYS A 53 3.87 -4.79 -16.22
CA LYS A 53 5.21 -4.70 -16.83
C LYS A 53 5.17 -5.35 -18.22
N THR A 54 5.90 -4.80 -19.19
CA THR A 54 6.00 -5.32 -20.57
C THR A 54 6.41 -6.80 -20.61
N ALA A 55 7.24 -7.23 -19.66
CA ALA A 55 7.56 -8.64 -19.41
C ALA A 55 7.35 -8.97 -17.91
N PRO A 56 6.17 -9.47 -17.52
CA PRO A 56 5.92 -9.85 -16.13
C PRO A 56 6.65 -11.15 -15.77
N LYS A 57 7.06 -11.28 -14.51
CA LYS A 57 7.52 -12.57 -13.98
C LYS A 57 6.35 -13.55 -14.04
N VAL A 58 6.57 -14.74 -14.59
CA VAL A 58 5.59 -15.81 -14.61
C VAL A 58 5.62 -16.54 -13.26
N GLN A 59 4.47 -16.70 -12.62
CA GLN A 59 4.37 -17.50 -11.41
C GLN A 59 4.38 -18.98 -11.80
N THR A 60 5.45 -19.69 -11.43
CA THR A 60 5.60 -21.13 -11.66
C THR A 60 5.73 -21.84 -10.32
N ALA A 61 5.00 -22.94 -10.13
CA ALA A 61 5.16 -23.80 -8.96
C ALA A 61 6.36 -24.73 -9.16
N ILE A 62 7.38 -24.59 -8.30
CA ILE A 62 8.59 -25.41 -8.31
C ILE A 62 8.76 -26.00 -6.91
N ARG A 63 9.12 -27.29 -6.83
CA ARG A 63 9.42 -27.97 -5.56
C ARG A 63 10.93 -27.87 -5.29
N PHE A 64 11.27 -27.56 -4.05
CA PHE A 64 12.64 -27.55 -3.54
C PHE A 64 12.73 -28.50 -2.36
N ASP A 65 13.92 -29.03 -2.13
CA ASP A 65 14.21 -29.77 -0.89
C ASP A 65 14.04 -28.85 0.33
N PRO A 66 13.59 -29.40 1.48
CA PRO A 66 13.29 -28.62 2.68
C PRO A 66 14.49 -27.82 3.20
N GLU A 67 15.68 -28.43 3.19
CA GLU A 67 16.93 -27.78 3.63
C GLU A 67 17.30 -26.61 2.72
N VAL A 68 17.13 -26.77 1.41
CA VAL A 68 17.44 -25.74 0.41
C VAL A 68 16.53 -24.54 0.60
N ILE A 69 15.22 -24.75 0.71
CA ILE A 69 14.28 -23.64 0.87
C ILE A 69 14.45 -22.95 2.24
N ALA A 70 14.83 -23.69 3.28
CA ALA A 70 15.15 -23.15 4.59
C ALA A 70 16.37 -22.22 4.52
N ALA A 71 17.47 -22.70 3.93
CA ALA A 71 18.68 -21.92 3.72
C ALA A 71 18.41 -20.66 2.88
N LEU A 72 17.64 -20.79 1.79
CA LEU A 72 17.25 -19.65 0.97
C LEU A 72 16.42 -18.63 1.75
N LYS A 73 15.43 -19.05 2.53
CA LYS A 73 14.64 -18.13 3.36
C LYS A 73 15.45 -17.46 4.47
N ALA A 74 16.44 -18.16 5.04
CA ALA A 74 17.31 -17.63 6.08
C ALA A 74 18.15 -16.43 5.61
N THR A 75 18.37 -16.28 4.31
CA THR A 75 19.01 -15.10 3.71
C THR A 75 18.16 -13.81 3.79
N GLY A 76 16.94 -13.89 4.33
CA GLY A 76 16.10 -12.73 4.65
C GLY A 76 15.31 -12.16 3.47
N LYS A 77 14.90 -10.90 3.61
CA LYS A 77 14.06 -10.20 2.62
C LYS A 77 14.71 -10.21 1.23
N GLY A 78 13.93 -10.57 0.22
CA GLY A 78 14.40 -10.61 -1.17
C GLY A 78 15.04 -11.94 -1.60
N TRP A 79 14.98 -12.99 -0.78
CA TRP A 79 15.51 -14.31 -1.14
C TRP A 79 14.97 -14.85 -2.48
N GLN A 80 13.70 -14.61 -2.81
CA GLN A 80 13.12 -15.00 -4.10
C GLN A 80 13.76 -14.24 -5.29
N THR A 81 14.12 -12.98 -5.09
CA THR A 81 14.83 -12.21 -6.12
C THR A 81 16.22 -12.78 -6.33
N ARG A 82 16.96 -13.05 -5.24
CA ARG A 82 18.29 -13.67 -5.32
C ARG A 82 18.26 -15.04 -6.01
N VAL A 83 17.28 -15.89 -5.68
CA VAL A 83 17.09 -17.18 -6.37
C VAL A 83 16.85 -16.98 -7.86
N ASN A 84 15.99 -16.03 -8.22
CA ASN A 84 15.74 -15.71 -9.63
C ASN A 84 17.02 -15.26 -10.35
N ASP A 85 17.88 -14.49 -9.69
CA ASP A 85 19.09 -13.94 -10.31
C ASP A 85 20.14 -15.04 -10.52
N VAL A 86 20.31 -15.94 -9.55
CA VAL A 86 21.13 -17.16 -9.70
C VAL A 86 20.62 -18.01 -10.87
N MET A 87 19.31 -18.20 -11.01
CA MET A 87 18.76 -18.94 -12.15
C MET A 87 19.03 -18.25 -13.49
N ARG A 88 18.98 -16.91 -13.55
CA ARG A 88 19.31 -16.16 -14.78
C ARG A 88 20.77 -16.37 -15.17
N GLU A 89 21.67 -16.26 -14.19
CA GLU A 89 23.10 -16.47 -14.40
C GLU A 89 23.38 -17.92 -14.85
N TRP A 90 22.80 -18.90 -14.15
CA TRP A 90 22.94 -20.30 -14.51
C TRP A 90 22.50 -20.57 -15.96
N VAL A 91 21.33 -20.04 -16.36
CA VAL A 91 20.84 -20.14 -17.75
C VAL A 91 21.80 -19.45 -18.72
N ALA A 92 22.31 -18.25 -18.41
CA ALA A 92 23.22 -17.54 -19.30
C ALA A 92 24.56 -18.28 -19.51
N THR A 93 25.04 -19.00 -18.50
CA THR A 93 26.30 -19.75 -18.58
C THR A 93 26.14 -21.16 -19.16
N HIS A 94 24.93 -21.75 -19.10
CA HIS A 94 24.69 -23.16 -19.46
C HIS A 94 23.69 -23.35 -20.60
N ALA A 95 23.06 -22.30 -21.11
CA ALA A 95 22.31 -22.35 -22.36
C ALA A 95 23.32 -22.27 -23.53
N ALA A 96 23.51 -23.40 -24.20
CA ALA A 96 24.18 -23.48 -25.50
C ALA A 96 23.32 -22.87 -26.61
#